data_AF-A0A355WN64-F1
#
_entry.id   AF-A0A355WN64-F1
#
_cell.length_a   1.000
_cell.length_b   1.000
_cell.length_c   1.000
_cell.angle_alpha   90.00
_cell.angle_beta   90.00
_cell.angle_gamma   90.00
#
_symmetry.space_group_name_H-M   'P 1'
#
loop_
_entity.id
_entity.type
_entity.pdbx_description
1 polymer ?
#
loop_
_entity_poly.entity_id
_entity_poly.type
_entity_poly.pdbx_seq_one_letter_code
_entity_poly.pdbx_strand_id
1 'polypeptide(L)'
;MVDVNPKGTDWTADEVDQIVAEYFKMLRAELANRSMVKLRVNEKIQHATGRSKGSVEFKNRNISAALQKLGMPIVTGYLQRLITKMRFLMELNGT
;
A
#
# COMPACT_ATOMS: atom_id res chain seq x y z
N MET A 1 13.10 0.97 28.85
CA MET A 1 12.79 0.90 27.40
C MET A 1 11.28 0.82 27.30
N VAL A 2 10.63 1.83 26.73
CA VAL A 2 9.16 1.89 26.67
C VAL A 2 8.71 0.90 25.60
N ASP A 3 7.95 -0.10 26.01
CA ASP A 3 7.32 -1.08 25.12
C ASP A 3 6.17 -0.37 24.39
N VAL A 4 6.51 0.38 23.33
CA VAL A 4 5.53 1.06 22.49
C VAL A 4 4.82 0.01 21.64
N ASN A 5 3.79 -0.61 22.20
CA ASN A 5 2.84 -1.39 21.43
C ASN A 5 2.15 -0.44 20.43
N PRO A 6 2.41 -0.57 19.12
CA PRO A 6 1.93 0.39 18.13
C PRO A 6 0.49 0.12 17.71
N LYS A 7 -0.23 -0.76 18.42
CA LYS A 7 -1.67 -0.98 18.20
C LYS A 7 -2.46 0.17 18.82
N GLY A 8 -3.26 0.84 18.00
CA GLY A 8 -4.13 1.94 18.43
C GLY A 8 -3.44 3.32 18.50
N THR A 9 -2.16 3.41 18.12
CA THR A 9 -1.41 4.67 18.04
C THR A 9 -1.35 5.18 16.60
N ASP A 10 -1.18 6.49 16.42
CA ASP A 10 -0.97 7.08 15.09
C ASP A 10 0.37 6.68 14.49
N TRP A 11 0.45 6.64 13.15
CA TRP A 11 1.71 6.42 12.43
C TRP A 11 2.61 7.64 12.56
N THR A 12 3.83 7.43 13.04
CA THR A 12 4.87 8.46 13.12
C THR A 12 5.40 8.81 11.74
N ALA A 13 6.11 9.96 11.62
CA ALA A 13 6.73 10.38 10.37
C ALA A 13 7.74 9.33 9.85
N ASP A 14 8.59 8.80 10.71
CA ASP A 14 9.60 7.79 10.33
C ASP A 14 8.95 6.50 9.81
N GLU A 15 7.88 6.04 10.46
CA GLU A 15 7.13 4.87 9.97
C GLU A 15 6.48 5.14 8.62
N VAL A 16 5.97 6.36 8.39
CA VAL A 16 5.39 6.79 7.11
C VAL A 16 6.46 6.82 6.02
N ASP A 17 7.61 7.42 6.28
CA ASP A 17 8.71 7.49 5.32
C ASP A 17 9.20 6.09 4.93
N GLN A 18 9.30 5.20 5.92
CA GLN A 18 9.73 3.83 5.67
C GLN A 18 8.73 3.05 4.80
N ILE A 19 7.43 3.11 5.08
CA ILE A 19 6.44 2.39 4.26
C ILE A 19 6.33 3.00 2.85
N VAL A 20 6.44 4.32 2.72
CA VAL A 20 6.44 5.00 1.41
C VAL A 20 7.65 4.57 0.59
N ALA A 21 8.85 4.52 1.18
CA ALA A 21 10.06 4.08 0.49
C ALA A 21 9.94 2.63 -0.01
N GLU A 22 9.43 1.71 0.81
CA GLU A 22 9.23 0.32 0.42
C GLU A 22 8.11 0.16 -0.62
N TYR A 23 7.04 0.95 -0.53
CA TYR A 23 5.98 0.99 -1.55
C TYR A 23 6.55 1.36 -2.92
N PHE A 24 7.35 2.42 -3.01
CA PHE A 24 7.92 2.85 -4.28
C PHE A 24 8.98 1.90 -4.83
N LYS A 25 9.69 1.14 -3.99
CA LYS A 25 10.56 0.04 -4.45
C LYS A 25 9.74 -1.05 -5.13
N MET A 26 8.60 -1.40 -4.53
CA MET A 26 7.66 -2.37 -5.10
C MET A 26 7.03 -1.89 -6.39
N LEU A 27 6.61 -0.63 -6.45
CA LEU A 27 6.08 -0.03 -7.68
C LEU A 27 7.10 -0.05 -8.82
N ARG A 28 8.35 0.36 -8.56
CA ARG A 28 9.42 0.33 -9.57
C ARG A 28 9.71 -1.09 -10.08
N ALA A 29 9.68 -2.08 -9.19
CA ALA A 29 9.88 -3.46 -9.59
C ALA A 29 8.73 -3.99 -10.46
N GLU A 30 7.48 -3.70 -10.10
CA GLU A 30 6.30 -4.07 -10.89
C GLU A 30 6.35 -3.43 -12.29
N LEU A 31 6.67 -2.13 -12.37
CA LEU A 31 6.86 -1.42 -13.64
C LEU A 31 8.02 -1.98 -14.48
N ALA A 32 9.01 -2.58 -13.84
CA ALA A 32 10.13 -3.26 -14.50
C ALA A 32 9.86 -4.75 -14.80
N ASN A 33 8.61 -5.23 -14.64
CA ASN A 33 8.21 -6.64 -14.75
C ASN A 33 9.03 -7.61 -13.88
N ARG A 34 9.54 -7.12 -12.74
CA ARG A 34 10.24 -7.95 -11.75
C ARG A 34 9.25 -8.48 -10.74
N SER A 35 9.34 -9.77 -10.42
CA SER A 35 8.52 -10.36 -9.37
C SER A 35 8.89 -9.77 -8.00
N MET A 36 7.89 -9.27 -7.28
CA MET A 36 8.07 -8.87 -5.88
C MET A 36 6.98 -9.50 -5.01
N VAL A 37 7.42 -10.10 -3.91
CA VAL A 37 6.52 -10.76 -2.97
C VAL A 37 6.01 -9.74 -1.96
N LYS A 38 4.76 -9.31 -2.10
CA LYS A 38 4.09 -8.35 -1.19
C LYS A 38 4.16 -8.76 0.28
N LEU A 39 4.07 -10.07 0.52
CA LEU A 39 4.19 -10.64 1.86
C LEU A 39 5.52 -10.26 2.51
N ARG A 40 6.63 -10.34 1.77
CA ARG A 40 7.98 -10.00 2.26
C ARG A 40 8.13 -8.52 2.57
N VAL A 41 7.56 -7.64 1.73
CA VAL A 41 7.54 -6.20 2.00
C VAL A 41 6.75 -5.90 3.26
N ASN A 42 5.61 -6.56 3.44
CA ASN A 42 4.80 -6.41 4.64
C ASN A 42 5.55 -6.85 5.90
N GLU A 43 6.13 -8.06 5.90
CA GLU A 43 6.94 -8.58 7.02
C GLU A 43 8.10 -7.65 7.39
N LYS A 44 8.79 -7.09 6.38
CA LYS A 44 9.87 -6.13 6.61
C LYS A 44 9.39 -4.87 7.33
N ILE A 45 8.23 -4.33 6.95
CA ILE A 45 7.65 -3.15 7.61
C ILE A 45 7.17 -3.50 9.01
N GLN A 46 6.52 -4.65 9.21
CA GLN A 46 6.10 -5.12 10.54
C GLN A 46 7.31 -5.23 11.48
N HIS A 47 8.41 -5.83 11.04
CA HIS A 47 9.62 -5.96 11.85
C HIS A 47 10.22 -4.61 12.24
N ALA A 48 10.19 -3.63 11.34
CA ALA A 48 10.80 -2.32 11.62
C ALA A 48 9.92 -1.38 12.44
N THR A 49 8.60 -1.52 12.36
CA THR A 49 7.64 -0.58 12.97
C THR A 49 6.85 -1.18 14.13
N GLY A 50 6.88 -2.51 14.29
CA GLY A 50 6.01 -3.25 15.21
C GLY A 50 4.52 -3.27 14.78
N ARG A 51 4.15 -2.61 13.68
CA ARG A 51 2.76 -2.54 13.20
C ARG A 51 2.28 -3.93 12.80
N SER A 52 0.98 -4.18 12.95
CA SER A 52 0.38 -5.44 12.51
C SER A 52 0.30 -5.52 10.98
N LYS A 53 0.32 -6.74 10.45
CA LYS A 53 0.10 -7.04 9.02
C LYS A 53 -1.07 -6.25 8.43
N GLY A 54 -2.22 -6.24 9.10
CA GLY A 54 -3.43 -5.55 8.65
C GLY A 54 -3.28 -4.02 8.62
N SER A 55 -2.57 -3.43 9.60
CA SER A 55 -2.26 -1.99 9.61
C SER A 55 -1.36 -1.62 8.43
N VAL A 56 -0.33 -2.43 8.16
CA VAL A 56 0.57 -2.25 7.02
C VAL A 56 -0.17 -2.39 5.68
N GLU A 57 -1.05 -3.38 5.53
CA GLU A 57 -1.89 -3.53 4.33
C GLU A 57 -2.82 -2.33 4.13
N PHE A 58 -3.45 -1.85 5.20
CA PHE A 58 -4.31 -0.68 5.16
C PHE A 58 -3.55 0.58 4.73
N LYS A 59 -2.36 0.81 5.30
CA LYS A 59 -1.53 1.97 4.96
C LYS A 59 -1.06 1.92 3.49
N ASN A 60 -0.68 0.76 2.97
CA ASN A 60 -0.37 0.59 1.54
C ASN A 60 -1.58 0.90 0.63
N ARG A 61 -2.81 0.56 1.04
CA ARG A 61 -4.02 0.98 0.30
C ARG A 61 -4.23 2.49 0.31
N ASN A 62 -3.94 3.16 1.43
CA ASN A 62 -4.02 4.63 1.51
C ASN A 62 -3.01 5.30 0.56
N ILE A 63 -1.78 4.77 0.49
CA ILE A 63 -0.76 5.24 -0.47
C ILE A 63 -1.26 5.09 -1.91
N SER A 64 -1.78 3.90 -2.27
CA SER A 64 -2.38 3.67 -3.60
C SER A 64 -3.55 4.62 -3.90
N ALA A 65 -4.39 4.93 -2.90
CA ALA A 65 -5.49 5.88 -3.09
C ALA A 65 -4.97 7.31 -3.32
N ALA A 66 -3.93 7.73 -2.60
CA ALA A 66 -3.30 9.04 -2.80
C ALA A 66 -2.67 9.16 -4.20
N LEU A 67 -1.91 8.15 -4.64
CA LEU A 67 -1.29 8.14 -5.97
C LEU A 67 -2.32 8.15 -7.10
N GLN A 68 -3.43 7.42 -6.96
CA GLN A 68 -4.54 7.48 -7.93
C GLN A 68 -5.13 8.89 -8.06
N LYS A 69 -5.34 9.60 -6.94
CA LYS A 69 -5.84 10.98 -6.96
C LYS A 69 -4.88 11.94 -7.68
N LEU A 70 -3.59 11.60 -7.70
CA LEU A 70 -2.55 12.35 -8.42
C LEU A 70 -2.34 11.87 -9.86
N GLY A 71 -3.13 10.91 -10.36
CA GLY A 71 -2.95 10.34 -11.70
C GLY A 71 -1.69 9.49 -11.86
N MET A 72 -1.07 9.05 -10.77
CA MET A 72 0.17 8.29 -10.78
C MET A 72 -0.08 6.76 -10.82
N PRO A 73 0.87 5.98 -11.36
CA PRO A 73 0.83 4.52 -11.29
C PRO A 73 0.76 4.02 -9.84
N ILE A 74 0.12 2.86 -9.66
CA ILE A 74 0.01 2.17 -8.38
C ILE A 74 0.37 0.70 -8.54
N VAL A 75 0.72 0.05 -7.44
CA VAL A 75 0.92 -1.41 -7.40
C VAL A 75 -0.45 -2.09 -7.58
N THR A 76 -0.61 -2.84 -8.66
CA THR A 76 -1.90 -3.32 -9.20
C THR A 76 -2.74 -4.04 -8.16
N GLY A 77 -2.18 -4.99 -7.42
CA GLY A 77 -2.96 -5.72 -6.41
C GLY A 77 -3.23 -4.96 -5.10
N TYR A 78 -3.08 -3.63 -5.05
CA TYR A 78 -3.70 -2.77 -4.04
C TYR A 78 -4.90 -1.98 -4.57
N LEU A 79 -5.34 -2.24 -5.81
CA LEU A 79 -6.62 -1.77 -6.32
C LEU A 79 -7.72 -2.15 -5.32
N GLN A 80 -8.38 -1.14 -4.76
CA GLN A 80 -9.58 -1.36 -3.97
C GLN A 80 -10.61 -2.06 -4.87
N ARG A 81 -11.08 -3.24 -4.45
CA ARG A 81 -12.10 -4.03 -5.15
C ARG A 81 -13.41 -3.26 -5.44
N LEU A 82 -13.63 -2.13 -4.77
CA LEU A 82 -14.75 -1.21 -5.01
C LEU A 82 -14.60 -0.40 -6.32
N ILE A 83 -13.38 -0.01 -6.69
CA ILE A 83 -13.14 0.87 -7.86
C ILE A 83 -13.18 0.06 -9.16
N THR A 84 -12.71 -1.20 -9.15
CA THR A 84 -12.78 -2.10 -10.31
C THR A 84 -14.23 -2.39 -10.71
N LYS A 85 -15.15 -2.55 -9.73
CA LYS A 85 -16.57 -2.76 -10.03
C LYS A 85 -17.22 -1.52 -10.65
N MET A 86 -16.85 -0.30 -10.22
CA MET A 86 -17.36 0.94 -10.82
C MET A 86 -16.78 1.23 -12.21
N ARG A 87 -15.49 0.93 -12.46
CA ARG A 87 -14.90 1.04 -13.81
C ARG A 87 -15.56 0.06 -14.79
N PHE A 88 -15.81 -1.18 -14.37
CA PHE A 88 -16.53 -2.16 -15.18
C PHE A 88 -17.98 -1.75 -15.47
N LEU A 89 -18.66 -1.12 -14.50
CA LEU A 89 -20.02 -0.57 -14.70
C LEU A 89 -20.05 0.68 -15.60
N MET A 90 -18.95 1.44 -15.70
CA MET A 90 -18.85 2.57 -16.63
C MET A 90 -18.52 2.11 -18.06
N GLU A 91 -17.76 1.02 -18.23
CA GLU A 91 -17.42 0.46 -19.54
C GLU A 91 -18.58 -0.33 -20.18
N LEU A 92 -19.50 -0.90 -19.39
CA LEU A 92 -20.65 -1.65 -19.90
C LEU A 92 -21.89 -0.79 -20.25
N ASN A 93 -21.94 0.46 -19.79
CA ASN A 93 -23.07 1.38 -20.06
C ASN A 93 -22.74 2.42 -21.14
N GLY A 94 -21.68 2.19 -21.93
CA GLY A 94 -21.24 3.06 -23.01
C GLY A 94 -21.65 2.56 -24.40
N THR A 95 -22.95 2.52 -24.68
CA THR A 95 -23.62 2.72 -25.98
C THR A 95 -25.08 3.10 -25.73
#